data_AF-A0A151I2Y9-F1
#
_entry.id   AF-A0A151I2Y9-F1
#
_cell.length_a   1.000
_cell.length_b   1.000
_cell.length_c   1.000
_cell.angle_alpha   90.00
_cell.angle_beta   90.00
_cell.angle_gamma   90.00
#
_symmetry.space_group_name_H-M   'P 1'
#
loop_
_entity.id
_entity.type
_entity.pdbx_description
1 polymer ?
#
loop_
_entity_poly.entity_id
_entity_poly.type
_entity_poly.pdbx_seq_one_letter_code
_entity_poly.pdbx_strand_id
1 'polypeptide(L)'
;MFEVRHKDKKVSVVFLGKSIDRMAFVRITSILLLSLCGVVLVSCEDQNVTEVNSGLNEPDFPTRFLFSSAEYILPCNRKDPKIDTCFLNMLAHIHPYLVKGIPELDVPPIEPLVIPELKMENGQGPVRVRAIFTNITTIGPGNYSVNKVRVNISSYRFDMHLSLPKIDIHGSYDINGNVLLFPIQSHGDFWALFGDVKAIARIQGVEEVRNGIRYVKISRLLIDFSLGRARFRINDHLNGNNVIGQAMNQFLNQNIKEIIEEMRPAASSSIAKYFKDFLNRVFTKMPLKVWMHDA
;
A
#
# COMPACT_ATOMS: atom_id res chain seq x y z
N MET A 1 -32.18 43.54 -2.45
CA MET A 1 -31.84 44.28 -3.68
C MET A 1 -30.35 44.57 -3.63
N PHE A 2 -29.53 43.75 -4.29
CA PHE A 2 -28.08 43.97 -4.40
C PHE A 2 -27.62 43.65 -5.82
N GLU A 3 -26.71 44.47 -6.32
CA GLU A 3 -26.45 44.69 -7.73
C GLU A 3 -25.32 43.79 -8.25
N VAL A 4 -25.54 43.11 -9.39
CA VAL A 4 -24.50 42.35 -10.09
C VAL A 4 -23.78 43.28 -11.06
N ARG A 5 -22.46 43.45 -10.91
CA ARG A 5 -21.59 43.98 -11.97
C ARG A 5 -20.42 43.05 -12.23
N HIS A 6 -20.31 42.59 -13.48
CA HIS A 6 -19.06 42.05 -14.02
C HIS A 6 -18.03 43.16 -14.24
N LYS A 7 -16.75 42.82 -14.06
CA LYS A 7 -15.73 43.11 -15.09
C LYS A 7 -14.46 42.29 -14.89
N ASP A 8 -14.00 41.68 -15.97
CA ASP A 8 -12.66 41.13 -16.09
C ASP A 8 -11.57 42.18 -15.83
N LYS A 9 -10.42 41.73 -15.32
CA LYS A 9 -9.11 42.09 -15.90
C LYS A 9 -7.97 41.19 -15.43
N LYS A 10 -7.17 40.74 -16.39
CA LYS A 10 -5.85 40.13 -16.18
C LYS A 10 -4.93 41.11 -15.45
N VAL A 11 -4.10 40.61 -14.54
CA VAL A 11 -2.94 41.35 -14.01
C VAL A 11 -1.67 40.61 -14.45
N SER A 12 -1.00 41.17 -15.45
CA SER A 12 0.39 40.81 -15.80
C SER A 12 1.32 41.72 -15.00
N VAL A 13 2.27 41.16 -14.26
CA VAL A 13 3.31 41.97 -13.58
C VAL A 13 4.53 42.06 -14.49
N VAL A 14 4.85 43.28 -14.90
CA VAL A 14 6.06 43.64 -15.65
C VAL A 14 6.98 44.42 -14.71
N PHE A 15 8.26 44.05 -14.66
CA PHE A 15 9.31 44.92 -14.13
C PHE A 15 10.33 45.23 -15.23
N LEU A 16 10.75 46.49 -15.30
CA LEU A 16 11.60 47.08 -16.34
C LEU A 16 12.93 47.58 -15.75
N GLY A 17 13.98 47.56 -16.57
CA GLY A 17 15.32 48.11 -16.27
C GLY A 17 16.42 47.15 -16.74
N LYS A 18 16.84 47.16 -18.02
CA LYS A 18 17.90 48.01 -18.61
C LYS A 18 19.16 48.08 -17.72
N SER A 19 20.36 47.79 -18.25
CA SER A 19 20.96 48.52 -19.38
C SER A 19 22.14 47.78 -20.03
N ILE A 20 22.37 47.99 -21.35
CA ILE A 20 23.67 48.21 -22.07
C ILE A 20 24.85 47.26 -21.73
N ASP A 21 25.62 46.62 -22.61
CA ASP A 21 25.77 46.47 -24.09
C ASP A 21 26.69 45.21 -24.30
N ARG A 22 27.05 44.66 -25.47
CA ARG A 22 26.91 45.01 -26.90
C ARG A 22 26.95 43.75 -27.80
N MET A 23 26.83 43.97 -29.11
CA MET A 23 27.23 43.13 -30.27
C MET A 23 28.76 42.86 -30.26
N ALA A 24 29.33 41.84 -30.92
CA ALA A 24 29.14 41.47 -32.33
C ALA A 24 29.80 40.13 -32.74
N PHE A 25 29.22 39.44 -33.75
CA PHE A 25 29.82 38.56 -34.78
C PHE A 25 30.68 37.35 -34.32
N VAL A 26 30.32 36.08 -34.55
CA VAL A 26 30.01 35.34 -35.81
C VAL A 26 31.24 35.10 -36.72
N ARG A 27 31.67 33.83 -36.75
CA ARG A 27 32.42 33.05 -37.78
C ARG A 27 33.17 33.81 -38.89
N ILE A 28 34.43 33.41 -39.16
CA ILE A 28 34.92 32.92 -40.49
C ILE A 28 36.43 32.51 -40.45
N THR A 29 36.68 31.23 -40.80
CA THR A 29 37.84 30.57 -41.46
C THR A 29 39.33 30.97 -41.24
N SER A 30 40.17 29.91 -41.24
CA SER A 30 41.51 29.83 -41.89
C SER A 30 42.71 30.54 -41.23
N ILE A 31 43.98 30.11 -41.35
CA ILE A 31 44.65 28.87 -41.83
C ILE A 31 46.12 28.90 -41.30
N LEU A 32 46.80 27.74 -41.22
CA LEU A 32 48.27 27.57 -41.07
C LEU A 32 48.98 28.13 -39.81
N LEU A 33 49.44 27.21 -38.97
CA LEU A 33 50.88 27.08 -38.69
C LEU A 33 51.24 25.60 -38.44
N LEU A 34 51.73 24.96 -39.51
CA LEU A 34 52.61 23.78 -39.43
C LEU A 34 53.94 24.23 -38.77
N SER A 35 54.77 23.41 -38.12
CA SER A 35 54.89 21.96 -38.11
C SER A 35 55.63 21.50 -36.85
N LEU A 36 55.44 20.24 -36.46
CA LEU A 36 56.55 19.32 -36.17
C LEU A 36 56.04 17.88 -36.27
N CYS A 37 56.79 17.05 -37.00
CA CYS A 37 56.51 15.63 -37.22
C CYS A 37 56.74 14.80 -35.94
N GLY A 38 56.20 13.59 -35.79
CA GLY A 38 55.26 12.90 -36.68
C GLY A 38 54.98 11.45 -36.26
N VAL A 39 53.88 10.91 -36.81
CA VAL A 39 53.56 9.50 -37.10
C VAL A 39 54.18 8.40 -36.21
N VAL A 40 53.35 7.81 -35.35
CA VAL A 40 53.17 6.35 -35.28
C VAL A 40 51.66 6.07 -35.18
N LEU A 41 51.15 5.13 -35.98
CA LEU A 41 49.77 4.61 -35.92
C LEU A 41 49.69 3.49 -34.86
N VAL A 42 48.53 3.33 -34.21
CA VAL A 42 47.76 2.05 -34.10
C VAL A 42 46.70 2.11 -32.98
N SER A 43 45.51 1.63 -33.34
CA SER A 43 44.33 1.20 -32.54
C SER A 43 43.68 2.11 -31.51
N CYS A 44 42.35 2.19 -31.60
CA CYS A 44 41.49 2.42 -30.44
C CYS A 44 41.58 1.22 -29.49
N GLU A 45 41.47 1.49 -28.20
CA GLU A 45 41.00 0.50 -27.22
C GLU A 45 40.09 1.24 -26.22
N ASP A 46 38.86 0.77 -26.08
CA ASP A 46 37.84 1.42 -25.25
C ASP A 46 38.21 1.32 -23.77
N GLN A 47 38.26 2.45 -23.07
CA GLN A 47 38.29 2.46 -21.60
C GLN A 47 37.04 3.10 -21.02
N ASN A 48 36.07 2.21 -20.79
CA ASN A 48 35.15 2.16 -19.66
C ASN A 48 34.54 3.47 -19.16
N VAL A 49 33.22 3.54 -19.37
CA VAL A 49 32.30 4.28 -18.50
C VAL A 49 32.63 4.00 -17.04
N THR A 50 33.00 5.03 -16.29
CA THR A 50 33.14 4.95 -14.83
C THR A 50 31.77 4.70 -14.22
N GLU A 51 31.49 3.47 -13.79
CA GLU A 51 30.32 3.18 -12.97
C GLU A 51 30.37 4.02 -11.69
N VAL A 52 29.33 4.82 -11.48
CA VAL A 52 29.11 5.50 -10.20
C VAL A 52 28.69 4.44 -9.20
N ASN A 53 29.67 3.86 -8.52
CA ASN A 53 29.44 2.97 -7.39
C ASN A 53 28.72 3.73 -6.28
N SER A 54 27.39 3.60 -6.21
CA SER A 54 26.60 3.93 -5.01
C SER A 54 26.87 2.86 -3.94
N GLY A 55 28.11 2.86 -3.45
CA GLY A 55 28.71 1.83 -2.60
C GLY A 55 28.16 1.81 -1.18
N LEU A 56 26.95 1.29 -1.01
CA LEU A 56 26.58 0.64 0.24
C LEU A 56 27.17 -0.77 0.21
N ASN A 57 28.29 -0.96 0.90
CA ASN A 57 28.88 -2.28 1.16
C ASN A 57 27.98 -3.04 2.17
N GLU A 58 26.82 -3.47 1.70
CA GLU A 58 25.80 -4.14 2.49
C GLU A 58 26.30 -5.52 2.92
N PRO A 59 26.52 -5.76 4.24
CA PRO A 59 27.26 -6.93 4.73
C PRO A 59 26.61 -8.23 4.25
N ASP A 60 27.43 -9.24 3.93
CA ASP A 60 26.93 -10.57 3.66
C ASP A 60 26.17 -11.09 4.89
N PHE A 61 24.91 -11.46 4.68
CA PHE A 61 24.08 -11.85 5.80
C PHE A 61 24.59 -13.15 6.40
N PRO A 62 24.49 -13.31 7.74
CA PRO A 62 24.64 -14.61 8.35
C PRO A 62 23.73 -15.59 7.62
N THR A 63 24.32 -16.64 7.04
CA THR A 63 23.65 -17.60 6.18
C THR A 63 22.35 -18.15 6.79
N ARG A 64 22.26 -18.21 8.12
CA ARG A 64 21.05 -18.57 8.89
C ARG A 64 19.81 -17.72 8.56
N PHE A 65 19.94 -16.41 8.32
CA PHE A 65 18.81 -15.57 7.89
C PHE A 65 18.40 -15.89 6.46
N LEU A 66 19.38 -15.97 5.55
CA LEU A 66 19.14 -16.29 4.14
C LEU A 66 18.48 -17.68 3.99
N PHE A 67 18.99 -18.70 4.68
CA PHE A 67 18.45 -20.06 4.64
C PHE A 67 17.01 -20.16 5.15
N SER A 68 16.64 -19.40 6.19
CA SER A 68 15.24 -19.36 6.63
C SER A 68 14.35 -18.70 5.58
N SER A 69 14.75 -17.54 5.03
CA SER A 69 13.97 -16.85 4.00
C SER A 69 13.91 -17.58 2.65
N ALA A 70 14.92 -18.38 2.31
CA ALA A 70 15.08 -18.99 0.98
C ALA A 70 14.00 -20.04 0.66
N GLU A 71 13.34 -20.62 1.68
CA GLU A 71 12.26 -21.59 1.45
C GLU A 71 10.95 -20.91 1.02
N TYR A 72 10.60 -19.77 1.63
CA TYR A 72 9.31 -19.09 1.44
C TYR A 72 9.36 -17.78 0.66
N ILE A 73 10.54 -17.23 0.35
CA ILE A 73 10.71 -16.02 -0.49
C ILE A 73 11.42 -16.39 -1.79
N LEU A 74 10.79 -16.10 -2.92
CA LEU A 74 11.48 -16.01 -4.22
C LEU A 74 11.90 -14.56 -4.45
N PRO A 75 13.20 -14.22 -4.37
CA PRO A 75 13.66 -12.85 -4.54
C PRO A 75 13.54 -12.37 -5.99
N CYS A 76 13.33 -11.06 -6.17
CA CYS A 76 13.27 -10.44 -7.48
C CYS A 76 14.47 -9.55 -7.79
N ASN A 77 15.02 -9.65 -9.00
CA ASN A 77 16.07 -8.75 -9.46
C ASN A 77 15.47 -7.37 -9.80
N ARG A 78 16.05 -6.30 -9.23
CA ARG A 78 15.62 -4.89 -9.38
C ARG A 78 15.77 -4.33 -10.80
N LYS A 79 16.50 -5.02 -11.66
CA LYS A 79 16.72 -4.70 -13.08
C LYS A 79 15.89 -5.58 -14.01
N ASP A 80 15.07 -6.50 -13.49
CA ASP A 80 14.21 -7.37 -14.30
C ASP A 80 13.15 -6.53 -15.05
N PRO A 81 13.15 -6.49 -16.39
CA PRO A 81 12.10 -5.82 -17.17
C PRO A 81 10.70 -6.43 -16.98
N LYS A 82 10.60 -7.62 -16.37
CA LYS A 82 9.36 -8.33 -16.03
C LYS A 82 9.07 -8.34 -14.52
N ILE A 83 9.53 -7.33 -13.78
CA ILE A 83 9.36 -7.21 -12.32
C ILE A 83 7.93 -7.50 -11.81
N ASP A 84 6.88 -7.07 -12.53
CA ASP A 84 5.48 -7.36 -12.20
C ASP A 84 5.19 -8.87 -12.14
N THR A 85 5.75 -9.63 -13.10
CA THR A 85 5.64 -11.09 -13.16
C THR A 85 6.48 -11.75 -12.07
N CYS A 86 7.68 -11.23 -11.78
CA CYS A 86 8.49 -11.74 -10.68
C CYS A 86 7.74 -11.59 -9.33
N PHE A 87 7.19 -10.42 -9.04
CA PHE A 87 6.40 -10.20 -7.81
C PHE A 87 5.12 -11.05 -7.77
N LEU A 88 4.45 -11.26 -8.91
CA LEU A 88 3.31 -12.18 -8.97
C LEU A 88 3.71 -13.62 -8.60
N ASN A 89 4.84 -14.10 -9.12
CA ASN A 89 5.38 -15.42 -8.81
C ASN A 89 5.81 -15.53 -7.34
N MET A 90 6.47 -14.50 -6.78
CA MET A 90 6.82 -14.44 -5.36
C MET A 90 5.56 -14.50 -4.47
N LEU A 91 4.52 -13.74 -4.81
CA LEU A 91 3.24 -13.75 -4.08
C LEU A 91 2.52 -15.10 -4.17
N ALA A 92 2.64 -15.82 -5.28
CA ALA A 92 2.11 -17.18 -5.42
C ALA A 92 2.93 -18.22 -4.64
N HIS A 93 4.26 -18.07 -4.58
CA HIS A 93 5.15 -18.98 -3.84
C HIS A 93 5.04 -18.82 -2.33
N ILE A 94 4.97 -17.58 -1.82
CA ILE A 94 4.83 -17.32 -0.37
C ILE A 94 3.44 -17.67 0.17
N HIS A 95 2.41 -17.71 -0.69
CA HIS A 95 1.01 -17.96 -0.32
C HIS A 95 0.78 -19.16 0.61
N PRO A 96 1.23 -20.40 0.30
CA PRO A 96 1.05 -21.56 1.20
C PRO A 96 1.73 -21.41 2.56
N TYR A 97 2.76 -20.56 2.67
CA TYR A 97 3.40 -20.23 3.94
C TYR A 97 2.61 -19.18 4.70
N LEU A 98 2.10 -18.13 4.04
CA LEU A 98 1.20 -17.14 4.67
C LEU A 98 -0.07 -17.80 5.23
N VAL A 99 -0.66 -18.76 4.51
CA VAL A 99 -1.82 -19.56 4.97
C VAL A 99 -1.55 -20.20 6.34
N LYS A 100 -0.34 -20.73 6.56
CA LYS A 100 0.07 -21.38 7.82
C LYS A 100 0.69 -20.44 8.84
N GLY A 101 1.10 -19.24 8.44
CA GLY A 101 1.96 -18.35 9.21
C GLY A 101 3.45 -18.67 9.05
N ILE A 102 4.30 -17.70 9.38
CA ILE A 102 5.77 -17.81 9.38
C ILE A 102 6.25 -17.31 10.75
N PRO A 103 6.34 -18.20 11.77
CA PRO A 103 6.67 -17.83 13.15
C PRO A 103 8.00 -17.09 13.28
N GLU A 104 8.99 -17.43 12.46
CA GLU A 104 10.33 -16.84 12.44
C GLU A 104 10.34 -15.35 12.06
N LEU A 105 9.26 -14.87 11.44
CA LEU A 105 9.06 -13.47 11.03
C LEU A 105 7.92 -12.76 11.79
N ASP A 106 7.39 -13.37 12.86
CA ASP A 106 6.19 -12.92 13.57
C ASP A 106 4.95 -12.77 12.64
N VAL A 107 4.88 -13.59 11.58
CA VAL A 107 3.74 -13.61 10.65
C VAL A 107 2.71 -14.63 11.13
N PRO A 108 1.53 -14.20 11.61
CA PRO A 108 0.46 -15.12 11.98
C PRO A 108 -0.14 -15.79 10.73
N PRO A 109 -0.88 -16.92 10.89
CA PRO A 109 -1.67 -17.50 9.82
C PRO A 109 -2.69 -16.49 9.26
N ILE A 110 -2.94 -16.55 7.95
CA ILE A 110 -4.06 -15.82 7.32
C ILE A 110 -5.34 -16.68 7.18
N GLU A 111 -5.30 -17.95 7.60
CA GLU A 111 -6.42 -18.88 7.52
C GLU A 111 -6.43 -19.87 8.71
N PRO A 112 -7.23 -19.60 9.76
CA PRO A 112 -8.00 -18.39 10.01
C PRO A 112 -7.09 -17.20 10.36
N LEU A 113 -7.44 -16.01 9.87
CA LEU A 113 -6.80 -14.76 10.27
C LEU A 113 -7.45 -14.24 11.57
N VAL A 114 -6.66 -14.15 12.64
CA VAL A 114 -7.08 -13.57 13.92
C VAL A 114 -6.56 -12.13 14.02
N ILE A 115 -7.46 -11.19 14.30
CA ILE A 115 -7.15 -9.78 14.52
C ILE A 115 -7.63 -9.39 15.93
N PRO A 116 -6.73 -9.07 16.88
CA PRO A 116 -7.11 -8.78 18.27
C PRO A 116 -8.04 -7.58 18.41
N GLU A 117 -7.81 -6.53 17.63
CA GLU A 117 -8.61 -5.30 17.65
C GLU A 117 -8.60 -4.59 16.28
N LEU A 118 -9.75 -4.09 15.84
CA LEU A 118 -9.87 -3.05 14.82
C LEU A 118 -10.72 -1.89 15.37
N LYS A 119 -10.24 -0.66 15.17
CA LYS A 119 -10.96 0.57 15.51
C LYS A 119 -11.39 1.28 14.25
N MET A 120 -12.69 1.51 14.10
CA MET A 120 -13.30 2.27 13.02
C MET A 120 -13.95 3.52 13.61
N GLU A 121 -13.81 4.65 12.92
CA GLU A 121 -14.37 5.92 13.34
C GLU A 121 -14.85 6.68 12.10
N ASN A 122 -16.12 7.08 12.09
CA ASN A 122 -16.64 8.08 11.17
C ASN A 122 -17.15 9.25 12.02
N GLY A 123 -16.52 10.42 11.88
CA GLY A 123 -16.89 11.64 12.61
C GLY A 123 -17.78 12.60 11.81
N GLN A 124 -18.13 12.25 10.57
CA GLN A 124 -18.76 13.16 9.60
C GLN A 124 -20.03 12.53 9.01
N GLY A 125 -20.81 13.35 8.29
CA GLY A 125 -21.99 12.87 7.59
C GLY A 125 -23.14 12.41 8.51
N PRO A 126 -24.08 11.60 7.99
CA PRO A 126 -25.24 11.12 8.74
C PRO A 126 -24.89 10.03 9.76
N VAL A 127 -23.78 9.31 9.62
CA VAL A 127 -23.40 8.19 10.50
C VAL A 127 -22.13 8.53 11.27
N ARG A 128 -22.29 9.15 12.45
CA ARG A 128 -21.20 9.59 13.30
C ARG A 128 -20.95 8.56 14.40
N VAL A 129 -20.13 7.55 14.13
CA VAL A 129 -19.93 6.40 15.02
C VAL A 129 -18.46 6.10 15.27
N ARG A 130 -18.18 5.68 16.50
CA ARG A 130 -16.94 4.98 16.88
C ARG A 130 -17.28 3.53 17.14
N ALA A 131 -16.61 2.63 16.45
CA ALA A 131 -16.78 1.19 16.56
C ALA A 131 -15.43 0.55 16.92
N ILE A 132 -15.43 -0.31 17.93
CA ILE A 132 -14.29 -1.14 18.32
C ILE A 132 -14.72 -2.59 18.13
N PHE A 133 -13.98 -3.30 17.29
CA PHE A 133 -14.16 -4.74 17.05
C PHE A 133 -13.00 -5.48 17.70
N THR A 134 -13.27 -6.55 18.43
CA THR A 134 -12.27 -7.33 19.18
C THR A 134 -12.43 -8.83 18.95
N ASN A 135 -11.36 -9.58 19.21
CA ASN A 135 -11.34 -11.05 19.06
C ASN A 135 -11.80 -11.52 17.67
N ILE A 136 -11.46 -10.74 16.63
CA ILE A 136 -11.98 -10.94 15.29
C ILE A 136 -11.29 -12.16 14.69
N THR A 137 -12.08 -13.17 14.32
CA THR A 137 -11.60 -14.37 13.64
C THR A 137 -12.23 -14.42 12.25
N THR A 138 -11.38 -14.54 11.24
CA THR A 138 -11.74 -14.36 9.83
C THR A 138 -11.33 -15.61 9.04
N ILE A 139 -12.30 -16.27 8.43
CA ILE A 139 -12.14 -17.51 7.65
C ILE A 139 -12.40 -17.19 6.17
N GLY A 140 -11.54 -17.68 5.27
CA GLY A 140 -11.57 -17.38 3.84
C GLY A 140 -10.55 -16.38 3.28
N PRO A 141 -9.86 -15.50 4.06
CA PRO A 141 -8.81 -14.65 3.52
C PRO A 141 -7.67 -15.41 2.85
N GLY A 142 -7.37 -16.63 3.29
CA GLY A 142 -6.39 -17.50 2.67
C GLY A 142 -6.73 -17.91 1.24
N ASN A 143 -8.00 -17.82 0.82
CA ASN A 143 -8.45 -18.15 -0.54
C ASN A 143 -8.42 -16.94 -1.49
N TYR A 144 -7.51 -15.98 -1.28
CA TYR A 144 -7.34 -14.84 -2.20
C TYR A 144 -6.74 -15.26 -3.55
N SER A 145 -7.04 -14.50 -4.59
CA SER A 145 -6.37 -14.56 -5.90
C SER A 145 -5.79 -13.21 -6.27
N VAL A 146 -4.53 -13.18 -6.71
CA VAL A 146 -3.87 -11.95 -7.18
C VAL A 146 -4.20 -11.76 -8.66
N ASN A 147 -5.12 -10.87 -8.98
CA ASN A 147 -5.57 -10.63 -10.35
C ASN A 147 -4.58 -9.77 -11.16
N LYS A 148 -3.84 -8.89 -10.47
CA LYS A 148 -2.92 -7.94 -11.08
C LYS A 148 -1.93 -7.41 -10.04
N VAL A 149 -0.67 -7.28 -10.44
CA VAL A 149 0.39 -6.58 -9.73
C VAL A 149 0.93 -5.49 -10.66
N ARG A 150 1.30 -4.33 -10.11
CA ARG A 150 2.15 -3.32 -10.75
C ARG A 150 3.19 -2.83 -9.75
N VAL A 151 4.46 -2.91 -10.12
CA VAL A 151 5.62 -2.52 -9.31
C VAL A 151 6.34 -1.37 -9.99
N ASN A 152 6.58 -0.29 -9.26
CA ASN A 152 7.49 0.77 -9.65
C ASN A 152 8.64 0.81 -8.64
N ILE A 153 9.80 0.29 -9.06
CA ILE A 153 10.96 0.04 -8.20
C ILE A 153 11.59 1.36 -7.73
N SER A 154 11.73 2.35 -8.63
CA SER A 154 12.37 3.64 -8.31
C SER A 154 11.59 4.47 -7.30
N SER A 155 10.27 4.26 -7.20
CA SER A 155 9.42 4.88 -6.18
C SER A 155 8.96 3.92 -5.09
N TYR A 156 9.42 2.67 -5.04
CA TYR A 156 8.93 1.64 -4.09
C TYR A 156 7.40 1.53 -4.00
N ARG A 157 6.70 1.67 -5.13
CA ARG A 157 5.24 1.59 -5.19
C ARG A 157 4.78 0.24 -5.70
N PHE A 158 3.86 -0.38 -4.98
CA PHE A 158 3.27 -1.68 -5.31
C PHE A 158 1.74 -1.56 -5.30
N ASP A 159 1.11 -1.66 -6.47
CA ASP A 159 -0.34 -1.67 -6.62
C ASP A 159 -0.80 -3.12 -6.92
N MET A 160 -1.72 -3.65 -6.12
CA MET A 160 -2.24 -5.02 -6.23
C MET A 160 -3.76 -5.02 -6.32
N HIS A 161 -4.31 -5.90 -7.16
CA HIS A 161 -5.74 -6.19 -7.22
C HIS A 161 -5.99 -7.62 -6.76
N LEU A 162 -6.83 -7.80 -5.74
CA LEU A 162 -7.13 -9.08 -5.11
C LEU A 162 -8.61 -9.42 -5.29
N SER A 163 -8.92 -10.71 -5.45
CA SER A 163 -10.28 -11.27 -5.39
C SER A 163 -10.35 -12.26 -4.24
N LEU A 164 -11.41 -12.25 -3.43
CA LEU A 164 -11.68 -13.26 -2.41
C LEU A 164 -13.11 -13.79 -2.60
N PRO A 165 -13.32 -15.10 -2.83
CA PRO A 165 -14.66 -15.63 -3.12
C PRO A 165 -15.66 -15.50 -1.97
N LYS A 166 -15.20 -15.73 -0.75
CA LYS A 166 -15.99 -15.71 0.49
C LYS A 166 -15.08 -15.32 1.65
N ILE A 167 -15.57 -14.46 2.54
CA ILE A 167 -14.97 -14.16 3.83
C ILE A 167 -16.08 -14.31 4.89
N ASP A 168 -15.83 -15.12 5.91
CA ASP A 168 -16.70 -15.35 7.07
C ASP A 168 -16.00 -14.77 8.31
N ILE A 169 -16.67 -13.88 9.04
CA ILE A 169 -16.07 -13.11 10.14
C ILE A 169 -16.94 -13.26 11.38
N HIS A 170 -16.32 -13.51 12.52
CA HIS A 170 -16.96 -13.43 13.82
C HIS A 170 -16.04 -12.74 14.84
N GLY A 171 -16.64 -12.19 15.88
CA GLY A 171 -15.94 -11.49 16.96
C GLY A 171 -16.93 -10.68 17.80
N SER A 172 -16.41 -9.81 18.67
CA SER A 172 -17.24 -8.92 19.48
C SER A 172 -17.11 -7.47 19.02
N TYR A 173 -18.12 -6.66 19.28
CA TYR A 173 -18.18 -5.24 18.93
C TYR A 173 -18.64 -4.38 20.12
N ASP A 174 -18.17 -3.14 20.12
CA ASP A 174 -18.67 -2.03 20.93
C ASP A 174 -18.84 -0.82 19.99
N ILE A 175 -20.07 -0.33 19.86
CA ILE A 175 -20.43 0.79 18.98
C ILE A 175 -21.10 1.88 19.82
N ASN A 176 -20.58 3.09 19.69
CA ASN A 176 -21.12 4.30 20.31
C ASN A 176 -21.13 5.45 19.28
N GLY A 177 -22.24 6.18 19.18
CA GLY A 177 -22.33 7.38 18.35
C GLY A 177 -23.76 7.79 18.03
N ASN A 178 -23.96 8.38 16.85
CA ASN A 178 -25.26 8.82 16.35
C ASN A 178 -25.47 8.42 14.89
N VAL A 179 -26.68 7.93 14.58
CA VAL A 179 -27.20 7.86 13.21
C VAL A 179 -28.27 8.95 13.07
N LEU A 180 -27.99 9.92 12.21
CA LEU A 180 -28.71 11.20 12.12
C LEU A 180 -28.74 11.91 13.49
N LEU A 181 -29.92 11.93 14.11
CA LEU A 181 -30.19 12.49 15.44
C LEU A 181 -30.33 11.42 16.53
N PHE A 182 -30.40 10.14 16.17
CA PHE A 182 -30.62 9.05 17.11
C PHE A 182 -29.29 8.59 17.71
N PRO A 183 -29.11 8.63 19.04
CA PRO A 183 -27.96 8.01 19.68
C PRO A 183 -28.03 6.49 19.54
N ILE A 184 -26.89 5.87 19.28
CA ILE A 184 -26.72 4.41 19.25
C ILE A 184 -25.61 4.07 20.24
N GLN A 185 -25.94 3.20 21.19
CA GLN A 185 -24.98 2.50 22.03
C GLN A 185 -25.37 1.02 22.01
N SER A 186 -24.48 0.17 21.53
CA SER A 186 -24.76 -1.26 21.34
C SER A 186 -23.45 -2.03 21.41
N HIS A 187 -23.45 -3.15 22.11
CA HIS A 187 -22.27 -3.98 22.28
C HIS A 187 -22.69 -5.45 22.37
N GLY A 188 -21.85 -6.34 21.83
CA GLY A 188 -22.12 -7.76 21.83
C GLY A 188 -21.30 -8.51 20.79
N ASP A 189 -21.83 -9.62 20.30
CA ASP A 189 -21.16 -10.44 19.28
C ASP A 189 -21.71 -10.17 17.88
N PHE A 190 -20.84 -10.25 16.88
CA PHE A 190 -21.23 -10.15 15.48
C PHE A 190 -20.78 -11.36 14.67
N TRP A 191 -21.51 -11.61 13.61
CA TRP A 191 -21.13 -12.45 12.49
C TRP A 191 -21.37 -11.68 11.19
N ALA A 192 -20.40 -11.70 10.28
CA ALA A 192 -20.52 -11.08 8.97
C ALA A 192 -20.05 -12.06 7.89
N LEU A 193 -20.73 -12.04 6.75
CA LEU A 193 -20.39 -12.85 5.60
C LEU A 193 -20.30 -11.96 4.36
N PHE A 194 -19.12 -11.94 3.73
CA PHE A 194 -18.88 -11.24 2.48
C PHE A 194 -18.63 -12.24 1.35
N GLY A 195 -19.19 -11.95 0.18
CA GLY A 195 -19.02 -12.74 -1.04
C GLY A 195 -18.55 -11.88 -2.19
N ASP A 196 -17.75 -12.49 -3.07
CA ASP A 196 -17.24 -11.88 -4.31
C ASP A 196 -16.50 -10.56 -4.06
N VAL A 197 -15.63 -10.57 -3.05
CA VAL A 197 -14.88 -9.40 -2.60
C VAL A 197 -13.80 -9.07 -3.62
N LYS A 198 -13.74 -7.81 -4.04
CA LYS A 198 -12.65 -7.27 -4.86
C LYS A 198 -11.96 -6.18 -4.05
N ALA A 199 -10.65 -6.31 -3.86
CA ALA A 199 -9.85 -5.34 -3.12
C ALA A 199 -8.72 -4.78 -3.99
N ILE A 200 -8.38 -3.51 -3.76
CA ILE A 200 -7.22 -2.84 -4.35
C ILE A 200 -6.34 -2.38 -3.20
N ALA A 201 -5.10 -2.84 -3.16
CA ALA A 201 -4.09 -2.38 -2.22
C ALA A 201 -3.04 -1.54 -2.97
N ARG A 202 -2.69 -0.37 -2.44
CA ARG A 202 -1.61 0.49 -2.94
C ARG A 202 -0.62 0.76 -1.83
N ILE A 203 0.55 0.15 -1.92
CA ILE A 203 1.64 0.22 -0.96
C ILE A 203 2.66 1.24 -1.46
N GLN A 204 3.11 2.12 -0.58
CA GLN A 204 4.19 3.08 -0.81
C GLN A 204 5.31 2.81 0.21
N GLY A 205 6.42 2.25 -0.27
CA GLY A 205 7.63 2.07 0.50
C GLY A 205 8.50 3.35 0.54
N VAL A 206 9.45 3.36 1.46
CA VAL A 206 10.63 4.23 1.50
C VAL A 206 11.80 3.36 1.95
N GLU A 207 12.96 3.51 1.30
CA GLU A 207 14.19 2.83 1.69
C GLU A 207 14.76 3.46 2.97
N GLU A 208 15.08 2.63 3.96
CA GLU A 208 15.77 3.05 5.20
C GLU A 208 17.08 2.25 5.33
N VAL A 209 18.21 2.95 5.42
CA VAL A 209 19.52 2.35 5.69
C VAL A 209 19.78 2.32 7.18
N ARG A 210 20.11 1.16 7.74
CA ARG A 210 20.49 0.98 9.15
C ARG A 210 21.72 0.10 9.22
N ASN A 211 22.81 0.59 9.82
CA ASN A 211 24.10 -0.11 9.94
C ASN A 211 24.63 -0.65 8.58
N GLY A 212 24.49 0.14 7.50
CA GLY A 212 24.88 -0.25 6.14
C GLY A 212 23.94 -1.22 5.43
N ILE A 213 22.89 -1.71 6.10
CA ILE A 213 21.88 -2.60 5.52
C ILE A 213 20.67 -1.81 5.05
N ARG A 214 20.14 -2.13 3.87
CA ARG A 214 18.93 -1.53 3.32
C ARG A 214 17.69 -2.28 3.76
N TYR A 215 16.65 -1.55 4.12
CA TYR A 215 15.32 -2.05 4.44
C TYR A 215 14.28 -1.21 3.70
N VAL A 216 13.03 -1.69 3.63
CA VAL A 216 11.90 -0.88 3.17
C VAL A 216 10.91 -0.73 4.30
N LYS A 217 10.51 0.51 4.56
CA LYS A 217 9.43 0.86 5.47
C LYS A 217 8.20 1.27 4.68
N ILE A 218 7.05 0.75 5.07
CA ILE A 218 5.77 1.11 4.45
C ILE A 218 5.33 2.46 5.01
N SER A 219 5.56 3.53 4.23
CA SER A 219 5.20 4.90 4.59
C SER A 219 3.68 5.12 4.48
N ARG A 220 3.04 4.57 3.44
CA ARG A 220 1.60 4.64 3.22
C ARG A 220 1.07 3.30 2.68
N LEU A 221 -0.09 2.90 3.17
CA LEU A 221 -0.93 1.88 2.58
C LEU A 221 -2.30 2.52 2.34
N LEU A 222 -2.87 2.29 1.16
CA LEU A 222 -4.27 2.54 0.87
C LEU A 222 -4.91 1.21 0.48
N ILE A 223 -6.07 0.93 1.06
CA ILE A 223 -6.92 -0.19 0.69
C ILE A 223 -8.27 0.38 0.27
N ASP A 224 -8.85 -0.18 -0.77
CA ASP A 224 -10.24 0.05 -1.17
C ASP A 224 -10.86 -1.28 -1.60
N PHE A 225 -12.18 -1.43 -1.45
CA PHE A 225 -12.85 -2.71 -1.70
C PHE A 225 -14.32 -2.58 -2.09
N SER A 226 -14.79 -3.53 -2.89
CA SER A 226 -16.21 -3.75 -3.16
C SER A 226 -16.62 -5.17 -2.78
N LEU A 227 -17.87 -5.30 -2.32
CA LEU A 227 -18.47 -6.57 -1.90
C LEU A 227 -19.59 -6.88 -2.90
N GLY A 228 -19.58 -8.05 -3.54
CA GLY A 228 -20.68 -8.46 -4.42
C GLY A 228 -21.91 -8.91 -3.62
N ARG A 229 -21.69 -9.53 -2.46
CA ARG A 229 -22.72 -9.95 -1.49
C ARG A 229 -22.26 -9.65 -0.07
N ALA A 230 -23.21 -9.31 0.79
CA ALA A 230 -22.99 -9.17 2.22
C ALA A 230 -24.19 -9.66 3.03
N ARG A 231 -23.94 -10.22 4.22
CA ARG A 231 -24.93 -10.52 5.27
C ARG A 231 -24.31 -10.22 6.62
N PHE A 232 -25.11 -9.75 7.56
CA PHE A 232 -24.68 -9.48 8.92
C PHE A 232 -25.67 -10.06 9.92
N ARG A 233 -25.16 -10.45 11.08
CA ARG A 233 -25.97 -10.81 12.24
C ARG A 233 -25.28 -10.25 13.47
N ILE A 234 -26.01 -9.54 14.31
CA ILE A 234 -25.53 -9.07 15.61
C ILE A 234 -26.34 -9.73 16.72
N ASN A 235 -25.68 -10.00 17.84
CA ASN A 235 -26.27 -10.42 19.09
C ASN A 235 -25.90 -9.37 20.16
N ASP A 236 -26.69 -8.30 20.23
CA ASP A 236 -26.54 -7.26 21.26
C ASP A 236 -26.79 -7.84 22.65
N HIS A 237 -25.93 -7.54 23.62
CA HIS A 237 -26.00 -8.14 24.96
C HIS A 237 -27.26 -7.77 25.75
N LEU A 238 -27.91 -6.64 25.44
CA LEU A 238 -29.15 -6.22 26.09
C LEU A 238 -30.39 -6.67 25.32
N ASN A 239 -30.32 -6.72 23.99
CA ASN A 239 -31.48 -6.87 23.10
C ASN A 239 -31.51 -8.13 22.24
N GLY A 240 -30.45 -8.94 22.22
CA GLY A 240 -30.27 -10.04 21.27
C GLY A 240 -31.42 -11.06 21.21
N ASN A 241 -32.10 -11.30 22.34
CA ASN A 241 -33.19 -12.28 22.47
C ASN A 241 -34.60 -11.66 22.41
N ASN A 242 -34.74 -10.36 22.11
CA ASN A 242 -36.03 -9.66 22.10
C ASN A 242 -36.41 -9.10 20.71
N VAL A 243 -37.60 -8.50 20.60
CA VAL A 243 -38.12 -7.93 19.34
C VAL A 243 -37.24 -6.79 18.82
N ILE A 244 -36.56 -6.03 19.70
CA ILE A 244 -35.62 -4.96 19.32
C ILE A 244 -34.40 -5.56 18.62
N GLY A 245 -33.79 -6.61 19.18
CA GLY A 245 -32.65 -7.30 18.53
C GLY A 245 -33.01 -7.90 17.17
N GLN A 246 -34.24 -8.43 17.03
CA GLN A 246 -34.75 -8.91 15.74
C GLN A 246 -34.94 -7.75 14.74
N ALA A 247 -35.55 -6.64 15.17
CA ALA A 247 -35.73 -5.44 14.36
C ALA A 247 -34.40 -4.81 13.93
N MET A 248 -33.38 -4.77 14.81
CA MET A 248 -32.02 -4.32 14.49
C MET A 248 -31.39 -5.19 13.40
N ASN A 249 -31.44 -6.52 13.54
CA ASN A 249 -30.92 -7.45 12.53
C ASN A 249 -31.65 -7.32 11.18
N GLN A 250 -32.97 -7.13 11.21
CA GLN A 250 -33.78 -6.89 10.02
C GLN A 250 -33.39 -5.58 9.34
N PHE A 251 -33.31 -4.48 10.09
CA PHE A 251 -32.90 -3.16 9.59
C PHE A 251 -31.51 -3.20 8.95
N LEU A 252 -30.53 -3.82 9.62
CA LEU A 252 -29.17 -3.95 9.10
C LEU A 252 -29.16 -4.68 7.74
N ASN A 253 -29.82 -5.83 7.63
CA ASN A 253 -29.82 -6.61 6.38
C ASN A 253 -30.68 -5.96 5.27
N GLN A 254 -31.73 -5.21 5.60
CA GLN A 254 -32.55 -4.47 4.63
C GLN A 254 -31.80 -3.28 4.02
N ASN A 255 -30.97 -2.59 4.78
CA ASN A 255 -30.25 -1.37 4.37
C ASN A 255 -28.75 -1.63 4.15
N ILE A 256 -28.36 -2.89 3.90
CA ILE A 256 -26.97 -3.29 4.08
C ILE A 256 -26.03 -2.68 3.04
N LYS A 257 -26.54 -2.42 1.84
CA LYS A 257 -25.77 -1.79 0.77
C LYS A 257 -25.38 -0.37 1.18
N GLU A 258 -26.35 0.41 1.62
CA GLU A 258 -26.21 1.80 2.05
C GLU A 258 -25.25 1.90 3.26
N ILE A 259 -25.39 1.00 4.23
CA ILE A 259 -24.49 0.90 5.39
C ILE A 259 -23.06 0.57 4.95
N ILE A 260 -22.86 -0.35 4.00
CA ILE A 260 -21.53 -0.67 3.47
C ILE A 260 -20.91 0.53 2.74
N GLU A 261 -21.67 1.22 1.89
CA GLU A 261 -21.17 2.40 1.17
C GLU A 261 -20.70 3.50 2.13
N GLU A 262 -21.51 3.83 3.14
CA GLU A 262 -21.20 4.85 4.15
C GLU A 262 -20.02 4.45 5.06
N MET A 263 -19.94 3.17 5.46
CA MET A 263 -18.89 2.69 6.38
C MET A 263 -17.59 2.28 5.66
N ARG A 264 -17.58 2.10 4.33
CA ARG A 264 -16.39 1.70 3.54
C ARG A 264 -15.19 2.59 3.81
N PRO A 265 -15.25 3.95 3.82
CA PRO A 265 -14.07 4.78 4.03
C PRO A 265 -13.40 4.53 5.40
N ALA A 266 -14.21 4.38 6.45
CA ALA A 266 -13.72 4.08 7.79
C ALA A 266 -13.13 2.66 7.89
N ALA A 267 -13.79 1.67 7.27
CA ALA A 267 -13.28 0.29 7.20
C ALA A 267 -11.96 0.21 6.43
N SER A 268 -11.91 0.77 5.22
CA SER A 268 -10.72 0.85 4.38
C SER A 268 -9.54 1.51 5.11
N SER A 269 -9.79 2.61 5.82
CA SER A 269 -8.76 3.29 6.64
C SER A 269 -8.25 2.41 7.78
N SER A 270 -9.15 1.76 8.52
CA SER A 270 -8.81 0.87 9.65
C SER A 270 -8.00 -0.35 9.19
N ILE A 271 -8.45 -1.02 8.13
CA ILE A 271 -7.79 -2.17 7.52
C ILE A 271 -6.41 -1.76 6.96
N ALA A 272 -6.31 -0.63 6.26
CA ALA A 272 -5.05 -0.12 5.75
C ALA A 272 -4.05 0.23 6.87
N LYS A 273 -4.53 0.77 8.01
CA LYS A 273 -3.68 1.01 9.18
C LYS A 273 -3.17 -0.31 9.77
N TYR A 274 -4.06 -1.26 10.04
CA TYR A 274 -3.69 -2.56 10.60
C TYR A 274 -2.65 -3.28 9.74
N PHE A 275 -2.89 -3.40 8.44
CA PHE A 275 -1.95 -4.05 7.53
C PHE A 275 -0.65 -3.25 7.32
N LYS A 276 -0.67 -1.90 7.35
CA LYS A 276 0.57 -1.10 7.33
C LYS A 276 1.43 -1.40 8.56
N ASP A 277 0.83 -1.43 9.74
CA ASP A 277 1.55 -1.66 10.99
C ASP A 277 2.08 -3.10 11.05
N PHE A 278 1.31 -4.08 10.55
CA PHE A 278 1.76 -5.46 10.34
C PHE A 278 2.93 -5.58 9.37
N LEU A 279 2.79 -5.06 8.14
CA LEU A 279 3.84 -5.11 7.12
C LEU A 279 5.13 -4.43 7.62
N ASN A 280 5.03 -3.33 8.36
CA ASN A 280 6.20 -2.69 8.97
C ASN A 280 6.90 -3.59 10.00
N ARG A 281 6.18 -4.38 10.82
CA ARG A 281 6.83 -5.34 11.75
C ARG A 281 7.67 -6.39 11.01
N VAL A 282 7.27 -6.77 9.79
CA VAL A 282 7.97 -7.75 8.95
C VAL A 282 9.12 -7.09 8.15
N PHE A 283 8.81 -6.10 7.30
CA PHE A 283 9.78 -5.50 6.39
C PHE A 283 10.85 -4.64 7.09
N THR A 284 10.60 -4.15 8.31
CA THR A 284 11.67 -3.52 9.13
C THR A 284 12.54 -4.53 9.89
N LYS A 285 12.33 -5.84 9.71
CA LYS A 285 13.26 -6.90 10.12
C LYS A 285 13.93 -7.59 8.92
N MET A 286 13.27 -7.59 7.77
CA MET A 286 13.70 -8.25 6.53
C MET A 286 14.53 -7.31 5.64
N PRO A 287 15.84 -7.55 5.45
CA PRO A 287 16.67 -6.74 4.57
C PRO A 287 16.20 -6.75 3.12
N LEU A 288 16.47 -5.67 2.40
CA LEU A 288 16.01 -5.48 1.03
C LEU A 288 16.51 -6.59 0.09
N LYS A 289 17.81 -6.90 0.12
CA LYS A 289 18.41 -7.92 -0.75
C LYS A 289 17.91 -9.36 -0.52
N VAL A 290 17.11 -9.61 0.52
CA VAL A 290 16.49 -10.93 0.78
C VAL A 290 15.30 -11.21 -0.14
N TRP A 291 14.55 -10.17 -0.54
CA TRP A 291 13.36 -10.30 -1.39
C TRP A 291 13.47 -9.48 -2.68
N MET A 292 14.41 -8.52 -2.76
CA MET A 292 14.63 -7.70 -3.94
C MET A 292 16.09 -7.24 -4.05
N HIS A 293 16.87 -7.86 -4.95
CA HIS A 293 18.33 -7.72 -5.09
C HIS A 293 18.74 -6.93 -6.34
N ASP A 294 19.95 -6.33 -6.36
CA ASP A 294 20.40 -5.43 -7.45
C ASP A 294 21.06 -6.14 -8.67
N ALA A 295 21.49 -7.39 -8.48
CA ALA A 295 22.15 -8.26 -9.46
C ALA A 295 21.84 -9.73 -9.10
#